data_AF-A0A963M888-F1
#
_entry.id   AF-A0A963M888-F1
#
_cell.length_a   1.000
_cell.length_b   1.000
_cell.length_c   1.000
_cell.angle_alpha   90.00
_cell.angle_beta   90.00
_cell.angle_gamma   90.00
#
_symmetry.space_group_name_H-M   'P 1'
#
loop_
_entity.id
_entity.type
_entity.pdbx_description
1 polymer ?
#
loop_
_entity_poly.entity_id
_entity_poly.type
_entity_poly.pdbx_seq_one_letter_code
_entity_poly.pdbx_strand_id
1 'polypeptide(L)' 'MNAASVATAGALALDAEALYGELREGVAPLLAAGTHLVGIVSGGGWLAERLHADLRREGAPGAISSAMHRDV' A
#
# COMPACT_ATOMS: atom_id res chain seq x y z
N MET A 1 1.12 16.27 6.36
CA MET A 1 1.59 14.94 6.78
C MET A 1 3.06 14.84 6.40
N ASN A 2 3.97 14.84 7.39
CA ASN A 2 5.42 14.96 7.16
C ASN A 2 6.05 13.56 7.10
N ALA A 3 6.87 13.28 6.09
CA ALA A 3 7.61 12.03 5.90
C ALA A 3 8.43 11.60 7.14
N ALA A 4 8.79 12.55 8.01
CA ALA A 4 9.43 12.29 9.29
C ALA A 4 8.60 11.40 10.25
N SER A 5 7.26 11.43 10.16
CA SER A 5 6.38 10.57 10.95
C SER A 5 6.45 9.10 10.51
N VAL A 6 6.67 8.85 9.22
CA VAL A 6 6.82 7.49 8.67
C VAL A 6 8.16 6.87 9.10
N ALA A 7 9.22 7.69 9.21
CA ALA A 7 10.54 7.22 9.62
C ALA A 7 10.64 6.88 11.13
N THR A 8 9.89 7.58 12.00
CA THR A 8 9.82 7.25 13.44
C THR A 8 9.05 5.95 13.72
N ALA A 9 8.13 5.55 12.85
CA ALA A 9 7.39 4.29 12.97
C ALA A 9 8.29 3.05 12.79
N GLY A 10 9.42 3.16 12.09
CA GLY A 10 10.34 2.03 11.85
C GLY A 10 11.08 1.52 13.10
N ALA A 11 11.06 2.27 14.21
CA ALA A 11 11.84 1.96 15.41
C ALA A 11 11.00 1.45 16.60
N LEU A 12 9.66 1.57 16.57
CA LEU A 12 8.77 1.19 17.67
C LEU A 12 7.93 -0.03 17.27
N ALA A 13 8.47 -1.21 17.56
CA ALA A 13 7.84 -2.54 17.46
C ALA A 13 7.42 -3.00 16.04
N LEU A 14 8.15 -3.99 15.53
CA LEU A 14 7.90 -4.73 14.28
C LEU A 14 6.63 -5.62 14.34
N ASP A 15 5.49 -5.07 14.76
CA ASP A 15 4.21 -5.75 14.55
C ASP A 15 3.69 -5.36 13.16
N ALA A 16 3.96 -6.24 12.20
CA ALA A 16 3.53 -6.05 10.82
C ALA A 16 2.00 -5.90 10.71
N GLU A 17 1.21 -6.51 11.59
CA GLU A 17 -0.25 -6.36 11.56
C GLU A 17 -0.72 -5.07 12.20
N ALA A 18 -0.06 -4.61 13.26
CA ALA A 18 -0.35 -3.28 13.79
C ALA A 18 -0.09 -2.20 12.73
N LEU A 19 1.06 -2.29 12.05
CA LEU A 19 1.42 -1.39 10.94
C LEU A 19 0.44 -1.49 9.77
N TYR A 20 -0.02 -2.69 9.43
CA TYR A 20 -1.06 -2.88 8.42
C TYR A 20 -2.39 -2.25 8.84
N GLY A 21 -2.78 -2.41 10.10
CA GLY A 21 -3.98 -1.80 10.67
C GLY A 21 -3.95 -0.27 10.55
N GLU A 22 -2.85 0.36 10.95
CA GLU A 22 -2.65 1.80 10.80
C GLU A 22 -2.71 2.25 9.33
N LEU A 23 -2.07 1.51 8.42
CA LEU A 23 -2.14 1.78 6.99
C LEU A 23 -3.59 1.70 6.48
N ARG A 24 -4.33 0.66 6.85
CA ARG A 24 -5.71 0.44 6.40
C ARG A 24 -6.62 1.58 6.86
N GLU A 25 -6.53 1.96 8.13
CA GLU A 25 -7.32 3.07 8.69
C GLU A 25 -6.95 4.42 8.07
N GLY A 26 -5.66 4.66 7.77
CA GLY A 26 -5.22 5.88 7.12
C GLY A 26 -5.62 5.98 5.63
N VAL A 27 -5.62 4.85 4.91
CA VAL A 27 -5.92 4.80 3.47
C VAL A 27 -7.42 4.77 3.18
N ALA A 28 -8.23 4.09 4.00
CA ALA A 28 -9.68 3.99 3.81
C ALA A 28 -10.38 5.33 3.50
N PRO A 29 -10.16 6.44 4.23
CA PRO A 29 -10.81 7.72 3.94
C PRO A 29 -10.31 8.40 2.65
N LEU A 30 -9.14 8.00 2.12
CA LEU A 30 -8.56 8.57 0.89
C LEU A 30 -9.15 7.93 -0.38
N LEU A 31 -9.80 6.78 -0.25
CA LEU A 31 -10.28 5.98 -1.39
C LEU A 31 -11.67 6.41 -1.86
N ALA A 32 -11.72 7.55 -2.54
CA ALA A 32 -12.94 8.05 -3.18
C ALA A 32 -13.37 7.21 -4.40
N ALA A 33 -14.52 7.57 -4.98
CA ALA A 33 -14.97 7.03 -6.24
C ALA A 33 -13.93 7.33 -7.35
N GLY A 34 -13.54 6.30 -8.11
CA GLY A 34 -12.51 6.40 -9.15
C GLY A 34 -11.06 6.31 -8.65
N THR A 35 -10.82 6.18 -7.34
CA THR A 35 -9.48 5.90 -6.82
C THR A 35 -9.15 4.41 -6.95
N HIS A 36 -7.95 4.10 -7.46
CA HIS A 36 -7.48 2.73 -7.62
C HIS A 36 -6.27 2.46 -6.73
N LEU A 37 -6.27 1.29 -6.07
CA LEU A 37 -5.10 0.79 -5.37
C LEU A 37 -4.17 0.12 -6.38
N VAL A 38 -2.88 0.47 -6.33
CA VAL A 38 -1.86 -0.08 -7.22
C VAL A 38 -0.62 -0.42 -6.41
N GLY A 39 -0.18 -1.67 -6.49
CA GLY A 39 1.02 -2.15 -5.80
C GLY A 39 2.24 -2.21 -6.72
N ILE A 40 3.42 -1.86 -6.20
CA ILE A 40 4.68 -2.12 -6.91
C ILE A 40 5.05 -3.59 -6.71
N VAL A 41 5.23 -4.36 -7.78
CA VAL A 41 5.40 -5.83 -7.73
C VAL A 41 6.55 -6.25 -6.82
N SER A 42 7.63 -5.48 -6.75
CA SER A 42 8.82 -5.80 -5.93
C SER A 42 8.60 -5.78 -4.41
N GLY A 43 7.46 -5.29 -3.92
CA GLY A 43 7.18 -5.32 -2.48
C GLY A 43 5.79 -4.85 -2.04
N GLY A 44 5.10 -4.03 -2.83
CA GLY A 44 3.77 -3.50 -2.51
C GLY A 44 2.59 -4.22 -3.19
N GLY A 45 2.86 -5.13 -4.13
CA GLY A 45 1.82 -5.88 -4.86
C GLY A 45 0.86 -6.62 -3.93
N TRP A 46 1.40 -7.51 -3.10
CA TRP A 46 0.62 -8.30 -2.13
C TRP A 46 -0.15 -7.43 -1.12
N LEU A 47 0.40 -6.27 -0.75
CA LEU A 47 -0.23 -5.35 0.20
C LEU A 47 -1.41 -4.62 -0.44
N ALA A 48 -1.30 -4.24 -1.72
CA ALA A 48 -2.41 -3.66 -2.47
C ALA A 48 -3.55 -4.66 -2.66
N GLU A 49 -3.23 -5.94 -2.93
CA GLU A 49 -4.20 -7.05 -2.99
C GLU A 49 -4.95 -7.23 -1.67
N ARG A 50 -4.20 -7.36 -0.57
CA ARG A 50 -4.77 -7.53 0.76
C ARG A 50 -5.64 -6.35 1.16
N LEU A 51 -5.15 -5.13 0.98
CA LEU A 51 -5.88 -3.91 1.34
C LEU A 51 -7.16 -3.73 0.50
N HIS A 52 -7.11 -4.08 -0.79
CA HIS A 52 -8.28 -4.05 -1.66
C HIS A 52 -9.37 -5.02 -1.18
N ALA A 53 -8.98 -6.24 -0.79
CA ALA A 53 -9.90 -7.26 -0.27
C ALA A 53 -10.51 -6.84 1.07
N ASP A 54 -9.70 -6.37 2.02
CA ASP A 54 -10.17 -6.00 3.36
C ASP A 54 -11.11 -4.78 3.33
N LEU A 55 -10.90 -3.87 2.38
CA LEU A 55 -11.77 -2.71 2.15
C LEU A 55 -12.95 -3.02 1.22
N ARG A 56 -13.11 -4.29 0.79
CA ARG A 56 -14.23 -4.80 -0.02
C ARG A 56 -14.48 -3.95 -1.28
N ARG A 57 -13.41 -3.57 -1.96
CA ARG A 57 -13.52 -2.80 -3.21
C ARG A 57 -13.96 -3.71 -4.35
N GLU A 58 -14.64 -3.11 -5.32
CA GLU A 58 -14.99 -3.78 -6.56
C GLU A 58 -13.79 -3.84 -7.52
N GLY A 59 -13.71 -4.93 -8.28
CA GLY A 59 -12.66 -5.15 -9.26
C GLY A 59 -11.39 -5.76 -8.66
N ALA A 60 -10.24 -5.35 -9.19
CA ALA A 60 -8.93 -5.80 -8.74
C ALA A 60 -7.98 -4.60 -8.59
N PRO A 61 -7.00 -4.65 -7.69
CA PRO A 61 -5.95 -3.65 -7.64
C PRO A 61 -5.03 -3.78 -8.86
N GLY A 62 -4.42 -2.65 -9.24
CA GLY A 62 -3.40 -2.63 -10.28
C GLY A 62 -2.04 -3.10 -9.76
N ALA A 63 -1.16 -3.46 -10.68
CA ALA A 63 0.23 -3.77 -10.40
C ALA A 63 1.16 -2.99 -11.33
N ILE A 64 2.24 -2.42 -10.80
CA ILE A 64 3.29 -1.78 -11.58
C ILE A 64 4.60 -2.52 -11.34
N SER A 65 5.28 -2.91 -12.41
CA SER A 65 6.65 -3.43 -12.35
C SER A 65 7.64 -2.29 -12.46
N SER A 66 8.65 -2.27 -11.59
CA SER A 66 9.79 -1.34 -11.66
C SER A 66 11.00 -1.99 -12.36
N ALA A 67 10.76 -2.93 -13.28
CA ALA A 67 11.80 -3.36 -14.20
C ALA A 67 12.14 -2.18 -15.12
N MET A 68 13.24 -1.47 -14.83
CA MET A 68 13.81 -0.55 -15.80
C MET A 68 14.24 -1.37 -17.01
N HIS A 69 13.51 -1.24 -18.12
CA HIS A 69 13.97 -1.71 -19.42
C HIS A 69 15.19 -0.84 -19.75
N ARG A 70 16.38 -1.33 -19.41
CA ARG A 70 17.59 -0.76 -19.97
C ARG A 70 17.73 -1.40 -21.33
N ASP A 71 17.55 -0.58 -22.37
CA ASP A 71 17.80 -0.99 -23.74
C ASP A 71 19.22 -1.59 -23.80
N VAL A 72 19.26 -2.83 -24.29
CA VAL A 72 20.48 -3.58 -24.58
C VAL A 72 21.12 -3.09 -25.88
#